data_AF-A0A7C2DML4-F1
#
_entry.id   AF-A0A7C2DML4-F1
#
_cell.length_a   1.000
_cell.length_b   1.000
_cell.length_c   1.000
_cell.angle_alpha   90.00
_cell.angle_beta   90.00
_cell.angle_gamma   90.00
#
_symmetry.space_group_name_H-M   'P 1'
#
loop_
_entity.id
_entity.type
_entity.pdbx_description
1 polymer ?
#
loop_
_entity_poly.entity_id
_entity_poly.type
_entity_poly.pdbx_seq_one_letter_code
_entity_poly.pdbx_strand_id
1 'polypeptide(L)'
;MSSEAAVITTVIGNYPKIPDLPAPGKWRSAVEKFQKGQIDEAALRTVEDEVTIDAIRDQVEAGVDLVTDGQIRWEDGQTPFARKLRGFSINGLQRYFDTNVYFREPVVEGEVAWESPITVADYTFAKAHSARPVKPVITGPFTLAKLSRNTFYPTFRDLALALARALNAELKALEAAGAEVIQIDEPALLQHKPEYATFAEAMGVLTAGARATLVLATYFGDVSGLYPQILDLPFAVLGLDFVAGYRNWEVVTSAPFTRSLMCGILDARNTRVETVDEVAAAIRRISRLVPLERLMVAPSAGLEFLPHGVARRKLRALVEGTRAAREAGRGVRA
;
A
#
# COMPACT_ATOMS: atom_id res chain seq x y z
N MET A 1 -8.67 -9.94 29.40
CA MET A 1 -9.04 -8.54 29.11
C MET A 1 -9.71 -8.51 27.75
N SER A 2 -10.95 -8.05 27.68
CA SER A 2 -11.89 -8.14 26.56
C SER A 2 -11.24 -7.99 25.17
N SER A 3 -11.35 -9.01 24.33
CA SER A 3 -11.09 -8.90 22.89
C SER A 3 -12.25 -8.10 22.26
N GLU A 4 -12.22 -6.79 22.43
CA GLU A 4 -13.16 -5.91 21.73
C GLU A 4 -12.93 -6.02 20.22
N ALA A 5 -14.00 -6.25 19.46
CA ALA A 5 -14.01 -6.21 18.00
C ALA A 5 -13.49 -4.83 17.54
N ALA A 6 -12.22 -4.75 17.15
CA ALA A 6 -11.55 -3.50 16.83
C ALA A 6 -11.34 -3.37 15.32
N VAL A 7 -12.07 -2.43 14.70
CA VAL A 7 -11.83 -2.01 13.31
C VAL A 7 -10.42 -1.41 13.21
N ILE A 8 -9.46 -2.06 12.56
CA ILE A 8 -8.07 -1.58 12.56
C ILE A 8 -7.95 -0.35 11.65
N THR A 9 -7.42 0.76 12.16
CA THR A 9 -7.04 1.91 11.32
C THR A 9 -5.64 1.71 10.76
N THR A 10 -5.46 1.96 9.45
CA THR A 10 -4.16 1.81 8.77
C THR A 10 -4.01 2.85 7.66
N VAL A 11 -2.82 2.91 7.06
CA VAL A 11 -2.56 3.62 5.80
C VAL A 11 -2.22 2.63 4.68
N ILE A 12 -2.34 3.05 3.42
CA ILE A 12 -1.94 2.21 2.27
C ILE A 12 -0.41 2.06 2.25
N GLY A 13 0.33 3.16 2.16
CA GLY A 13 1.79 3.11 2.07
C GLY A 13 2.38 4.50 2.01
N ASN A 14 2.38 5.09 0.81
CA ASN A 14 3.08 6.32 0.52
C ASN A 14 2.56 7.51 1.35
N TYR A 15 3.48 8.31 1.88
CA TYR A 15 3.18 9.50 2.66
C TYR A 15 3.83 10.76 2.03
N PRO A 16 3.27 11.97 2.24
CA PRO A 16 3.89 13.18 1.72
C PRO A 16 5.32 13.37 2.25
N LYS A 17 6.27 13.56 1.32
CA LYS A 17 7.70 13.75 1.62
C LYS A 17 8.09 15.22 1.86
N ILE A 18 7.20 16.13 1.48
CA ILE A 18 7.43 17.57 1.51
C ILE A 18 6.49 18.18 2.54
N PRO A 19 7.01 18.88 3.56
CA PRO A 19 6.17 19.52 4.56
C PRO A 19 5.39 20.71 3.97
N ASP A 20 4.37 21.16 4.69
CA ASP A 20 3.64 22.37 4.33
C ASP A 20 4.52 23.62 4.51
N LEU A 21 4.29 24.63 3.69
CA LEU A 21 4.95 25.93 3.85
C LEU A 21 4.60 26.55 5.22
N PRO A 22 5.55 27.28 5.84
CA PRO A 22 6.84 27.74 5.29
C PRO A 22 8.02 26.76 5.53
N ALA A 23 7.77 25.54 6.04
CA ALA A 23 8.86 24.62 6.36
C ALA A 23 9.66 24.24 5.09
N PRO A 24 11.01 24.30 5.13
CA PRO A 24 11.81 23.94 3.96
C PRO A 24 11.72 22.44 3.70
N GLY A 25 11.58 22.05 2.43
CA GLY A 25 11.55 20.65 2.01
C GLY A 25 12.94 20.00 2.08
N LYS A 26 13.36 19.59 3.29
CA LYS A 26 14.67 18.95 3.53
C LYS A 26 14.91 17.75 2.61
N TRP A 27 13.90 16.90 2.41
CA TRP A 27 13.96 15.77 1.50
C TRP A 27 14.28 16.19 0.06
N ARG A 28 13.48 17.13 -0.49
CA ARG A 28 13.67 17.61 -1.88
C ARG A 28 15.06 18.23 -2.07
N SER A 29 15.51 19.04 -1.11
CA SER A 29 16.84 19.65 -1.17
C SER A 29 17.95 18.60 -1.13
N ALA A 30 17.82 17.56 -0.31
CA ALA A 30 18.79 16.47 -0.23
C ALA A 30 18.84 15.67 -1.54
N VAL A 31 17.68 15.31 -2.11
CA VAL A 31 17.61 14.62 -3.40
C VAL A 31 18.26 15.44 -4.51
N GLU A 32 18.00 16.74 -4.59
CA GLU A 32 18.63 17.63 -5.58
C GLU A 32 20.15 17.71 -5.41
N LYS A 33 20.65 17.79 -4.17
CA LYS A 33 22.10 17.79 -3.88
C LYS A 33 22.75 16.46 -4.25
N PHE A 34 22.09 15.34 -3.94
CA PHE A 34 22.58 14.00 -4.27
C PHE A 34 22.68 13.81 -5.79
N GLN A 35 21.64 14.21 -6.54
CA GLN A 35 21.64 14.17 -8.00
C GLN A 35 22.75 15.02 -8.64
N LYS A 36 23.17 16.09 -7.96
CA LYS A 36 24.30 16.96 -8.37
C LYS A 36 25.67 16.47 -7.86
N GLY A 37 25.73 15.34 -7.15
CA GLY A 37 26.96 14.81 -6.55
C GLY A 37 27.52 15.67 -5.39
N GLN A 38 26.68 16.51 -4.78
CA GLN A 38 27.09 17.42 -3.70
C GLN A 38 27.02 16.78 -2.32
N ILE A 39 26.28 15.68 -2.18
CA ILE A 39 26.22 14.83 -0.99
C ILE A 39 26.32 13.38 -1.45
N ASP A 40 26.83 12.51 -0.59
CA ASP A 40 26.88 11.06 -0.84
C ASP A 40 25.57 10.36 -0.41
N GLU A 41 25.50 9.05 -0.64
CA GLU A 41 24.34 8.23 -0.30
C GLU A 41 24.06 8.20 1.21
N ALA A 42 25.11 8.21 2.05
CA ALA A 42 24.96 8.20 3.50
C ALA A 42 24.32 9.50 4.01
N ALA A 43 24.72 10.64 3.44
CA ALA A 43 24.14 11.93 3.76
C ALA A 43 22.69 12.06 3.25
N LEU A 44 22.38 11.54 2.06
CA LEU A 44 20.98 11.45 1.60
C LEU A 44 20.16 10.60 2.57
N ARG A 45 20.69 9.42 2.93
CA ARG A 45 20.02 8.47 3.80
C ARG A 45 19.68 9.07 5.16
N THR A 46 20.58 9.85 5.73
CA THR A 46 20.33 10.58 7.00
C THR A 46 19.07 11.45 6.90
N VAL A 47 18.87 12.16 5.79
CA VAL A 47 17.67 13.00 5.61
C VAL A 47 16.42 12.15 5.39
N GLU A 48 16.53 11.06 4.64
CA GLU A 48 15.40 10.13 4.46
C GLU A 48 14.96 9.51 5.78
N ASP A 49 15.90 9.10 6.63
CA ASP A 49 15.67 8.54 7.96
C ASP A 49 14.86 9.50 8.83
N GLU A 50 15.26 10.78 8.88
CA GLU A 50 14.51 11.80 9.62
C GLU A 50 13.08 11.97 9.09
N VAL A 51 12.90 12.00 7.77
CA VAL A 51 11.58 12.19 7.15
C VAL A 51 10.70 10.95 7.34
N THR A 52 11.28 9.74 7.33
CA THR A 52 10.58 8.50 7.71
C THR A 52 10.12 8.56 9.15
N ILE A 53 10.95 9.03 10.08
CA ILE A 53 10.57 9.21 11.49
C ILE A 53 9.42 10.23 11.61
N ASP A 54 9.47 11.34 10.86
CA ASP A 54 8.39 12.33 10.83
C ASP A 54 7.07 11.74 10.32
N ALA A 55 7.10 10.96 9.23
CA ALA A 55 5.92 10.29 8.68
C ALA A 55 5.32 9.23 9.63
N ILE A 56 6.17 8.46 10.31
CA ILE A 56 5.73 7.49 11.34
C ILE A 56 5.08 8.22 12.50
N ARG A 57 5.73 9.29 12.98
CA ARG A 57 5.22 10.11 14.09
C ARG A 57 3.83 10.66 13.78
N ASP A 58 3.61 11.17 12.57
CA ASP A 58 2.32 11.69 12.17
C ASP A 58 1.21 10.64 12.16
N GLN A 59 1.51 9.43 11.70
CA GLN A 59 0.57 8.30 11.74
C GLN A 59 0.26 7.90 13.19
N VAL A 60 1.30 7.78 14.03
CA VAL A 60 1.15 7.40 15.45
C VAL A 60 0.38 8.46 16.24
N GLU A 61 0.69 9.74 16.05
CA GLU A 61 0.01 10.87 16.71
C GLU A 61 -1.45 11.03 16.26
N ALA A 62 -1.76 10.71 15.00
CA ALA A 62 -3.15 10.65 14.54
C ALA A 62 -3.94 9.50 15.21
N GLY A 63 -3.24 8.51 15.76
CA GLY A 63 -3.82 7.35 16.43
C GLY A 63 -4.08 6.17 15.49
N VAL A 64 -3.34 6.07 14.38
CA VAL A 64 -3.39 4.92 13.46
C VAL A 64 -2.88 3.66 14.18
N ASP A 65 -3.60 2.55 14.04
CA ASP A 65 -3.31 1.29 14.74
C ASP A 65 -2.15 0.51 14.10
N LEU A 66 -2.11 0.47 12.75
CA LEU A 66 -1.10 -0.20 11.94
C LEU A 66 -0.46 0.80 10.96
N VAL A 67 0.82 1.11 11.16
CA VAL A 67 1.52 2.17 10.41
C VAL A 67 2.44 1.60 9.32
N THR A 68 2.95 2.46 8.44
CA THR A 68 3.99 2.14 7.46
C THR A 68 5.20 3.07 7.63
N ASP A 69 6.29 2.79 6.92
CA ASP A 69 7.46 3.66 6.80
C ASP A 69 7.22 4.91 5.94
N GLY A 70 6.01 5.06 5.39
CA GLY A 70 5.63 6.14 4.47
C GLY A 70 6.25 6.04 3.07
N GLN A 71 7.02 4.98 2.78
CA GLN A 71 7.79 4.80 1.53
C GLN A 71 8.60 6.05 1.14
N ILE A 72 9.12 6.77 2.14
CA ILE A 72 9.87 8.02 1.95
C ILE A 72 11.13 7.80 1.10
N ARG A 73 11.77 6.65 1.31
CA ARG A 73 13.02 6.20 0.68
C ARG A 73 12.85 5.64 -0.73
N TRP A 74 11.62 5.59 -1.23
CA TRP A 74 11.32 5.08 -2.57
C TRP A 74 11.22 6.24 -3.53
N GLU A 75 11.88 6.19 -4.69
CA GLU A 75 11.63 7.21 -5.71
C GLU A 75 10.22 7.10 -6.29
N ASP A 76 9.78 5.87 -6.52
CA ASP A 76 8.48 5.50 -7.04
C ASP A 76 8.18 4.01 -6.69
N GLY A 77 7.00 3.51 -7.06
CA GLY A 77 6.59 2.13 -6.77
C GLY A 77 7.30 1.03 -7.57
N GLN A 78 8.22 1.34 -8.47
CA GLN A 78 8.92 0.38 -9.35
C GLN A 78 10.42 0.33 -9.09
N THR A 79 11.05 1.51 -9.00
CA THR A 79 12.51 1.69 -8.97
C THR A 79 13.21 0.90 -7.86
N PRO A 80 12.72 0.84 -6.60
CA PRO A 80 13.39 0.08 -5.54
C PRO A 80 13.51 -1.42 -5.85
N PHE A 81 12.48 -1.99 -6.50
CA PHE A 81 12.47 -3.39 -6.90
C PHE A 81 13.37 -3.62 -8.11
N ALA A 82 13.20 -2.81 -9.16
CA ALA A 82 13.97 -2.93 -10.39
C ALA A 82 15.49 -2.76 -10.17
N ARG A 83 15.93 -1.95 -9.20
CA ARG A 83 17.36 -1.82 -8.89
C ARG A 83 17.97 -2.99 -8.12
N LYS A 84 17.16 -3.74 -7.38
CA LYS A 84 17.64 -4.83 -6.50
C LYS A 84 17.34 -6.22 -7.02
N LEU A 85 16.46 -6.33 -8.01
CA LEU A 85 16.25 -7.56 -8.77
C LEU A 85 17.24 -7.62 -9.93
N ARG A 86 17.83 -8.80 -10.13
CA ARG A 86 18.65 -9.07 -11.31
C ARG A 86 17.79 -8.99 -12.57
N GLY A 87 18.40 -8.67 -13.71
CA GLY A 87 17.75 -8.71 -15.03
C GLY A 87 16.98 -7.45 -15.40
N PHE A 88 17.11 -6.39 -14.61
CA PHE A 88 16.49 -5.10 -14.84
C PHE A 88 17.51 -4.02 -15.22
N SER A 89 17.09 -3.13 -16.11
CA SER A 89 17.66 -1.80 -16.29
C SER A 89 16.57 -0.74 -16.02
N ILE A 90 16.97 0.53 -15.93
CA ILE A 90 16.06 1.65 -15.71
C ILE A 90 16.13 2.61 -16.91
N ASN A 91 14.99 2.92 -17.49
CA ASN A 91 14.84 3.82 -18.63
C ASN A 91 14.19 5.16 -18.21
N GLY A 92 13.65 5.92 -19.17
CA GLY A 92 12.99 7.21 -18.97
C GLY A 92 11.72 7.18 -18.10
N LEU A 93 11.08 8.34 -17.97
CA LEU A 93 9.89 8.50 -17.14
C LEU A 93 8.62 8.07 -17.88
N GLN A 94 7.76 7.35 -17.18
CA GLN A 94 6.40 7.00 -17.60
C GLN A 94 5.39 7.55 -16.60
N ARG A 95 4.19 7.91 -17.08
CA ARG A 95 3.12 8.39 -16.20
C ARG A 95 2.55 7.24 -15.38
N TYR A 96 2.43 7.44 -14.07
CA TYR A 96 1.88 6.43 -13.16
C TYR A 96 0.34 6.48 -13.17
N PHE A 97 -0.30 5.55 -13.89
CA PHE A 97 -1.76 5.49 -14.05
C PHE A 97 -2.38 6.85 -14.44
N ASP A 98 -3.65 7.09 -14.09
CA ASP A 98 -4.29 8.40 -14.25
C ASP A 98 -4.01 9.29 -13.05
N THR A 99 -2.73 9.65 -12.90
CA THR A 99 -2.24 10.60 -11.90
C THR A 99 -1.29 11.61 -12.56
N ASN A 100 -0.85 12.60 -11.79
CA ASN A 100 0.20 13.54 -12.20
C ASN A 100 1.59 13.15 -11.66
N VAL A 101 1.78 11.88 -11.24
CA VAL A 101 3.08 11.36 -10.81
C VAL A 101 3.68 10.45 -11.87
N TYR A 102 5.01 10.33 -11.85
CA TYR A 102 5.78 9.59 -12.84
C TYR A 102 6.71 8.62 -12.14
N PHE A 103 6.99 7.50 -12.79
CA PHE A 103 7.94 6.49 -12.33
C PHE A 103 8.99 6.26 -13.42
N ARG A 104 10.16 5.74 -13.04
CA ARG A 104 11.18 5.36 -14.03
C ARG A 104 10.85 3.97 -14.59
N GLU A 105 10.68 3.87 -15.91
CA GLU A 105 10.32 2.62 -16.58
C GLU A 105 11.39 1.56 -16.37
N PRO A 106 11.09 0.45 -15.66
CA PRO A 106 11.98 -0.69 -15.63
C PRO A 106 11.95 -1.41 -16.97
N VAL A 107 13.10 -1.91 -17.41
CA VAL A 107 13.21 -2.77 -18.60
C VAL A 107 13.73 -4.12 -18.17
N VAL A 108 13.01 -5.19 -18.50
CA VAL A 108 13.40 -6.56 -18.19
C VAL A 108 14.19 -7.11 -19.38
N GLU A 109 15.50 -7.16 -19.22
CA GLU A 109 16.48 -7.50 -20.26
C GLU A 109 17.17 -8.85 -20.00
N GLY A 110 16.97 -9.42 -18.81
CA GLY A 110 17.57 -10.67 -18.39
C GLY A 110 16.70 -11.45 -17.41
N GLU A 111 17.23 -12.56 -16.91
CA GLU A 111 16.54 -13.41 -15.95
C GLU A 111 16.34 -12.70 -14.61
N VAL A 112 15.07 -12.55 -14.24
CA VAL A 112 14.64 -12.00 -12.95
C VAL A 112 15.00 -12.95 -11.82
N ALA A 113 15.81 -12.46 -10.88
CA ALA A 113 16.16 -13.17 -9.65
C ALA A 113 16.24 -12.19 -8.48
N TRP A 114 15.82 -12.66 -7.31
CA TRP A 114 16.04 -11.96 -6.04
C TRP A 114 17.47 -12.23 -5.57
N GLU A 115 18.27 -11.18 -5.40
CA GLU A 115 19.68 -11.30 -4.98
C GLU A 115 19.85 -10.92 -3.51
N SER A 116 19.08 -9.95 -3.02
CA SER A 116 19.17 -9.46 -1.65
C SER A 116 17.86 -8.80 -1.20
N PRO A 117 17.64 -8.64 0.11
CA PRO A 117 16.44 -8.01 0.63
C PRO A 117 16.22 -6.59 0.09
N ILE A 118 15.00 -6.35 -0.37
CA ILE A 118 14.62 -5.11 -1.07
C ILE A 118 14.18 -4.05 -0.05
N THR A 119 13.16 -4.38 0.74
CA THR A 119 12.41 -3.50 1.64
C THR A 119 12.63 -3.83 3.12
N VAL A 120 13.30 -4.94 3.43
CA VAL A 120 13.56 -5.38 4.81
C VAL A 120 14.28 -4.33 5.66
N ALA A 121 15.23 -3.60 5.09
CA ALA A 121 15.95 -2.54 5.81
C ALA A 121 15.02 -1.36 6.16
N ASP A 122 14.07 -1.03 5.27
CA ASP A 122 13.10 0.04 5.49
C ASP A 122 12.07 -0.36 6.55
N TYR A 123 11.57 -1.59 6.46
CA TYR A 123 10.73 -2.20 7.47
C TYR A 123 11.39 -2.22 8.85
N THR A 124 12.63 -2.70 8.93
CA THR A 124 13.36 -2.84 10.21
C THR A 124 13.62 -1.48 10.83
N PHE A 125 13.98 -0.49 10.02
CA PHE A 125 14.15 0.89 10.50
C PHE A 125 12.83 1.46 11.04
N ALA A 126 11.73 1.32 10.31
CA ALA A 126 10.43 1.83 10.75
C ALA A 126 9.94 1.13 12.02
N LYS A 127 10.12 -0.19 12.11
CA LYS A 127 9.81 -0.99 13.31
C LYS A 127 10.58 -0.50 14.54
N ALA A 128 11.86 -0.13 14.38
CA ALA A 128 12.68 0.38 15.48
C ALA A 128 12.28 1.78 15.97
N HIS A 129 11.58 2.57 15.14
CA HIS A 129 11.22 3.97 15.43
C HIS A 129 9.71 4.18 15.61
N SER A 130 8.91 3.11 15.65
CA SER A 130 7.47 3.18 15.82
C SER A 130 7.04 2.59 17.15
N ALA A 131 6.13 3.28 17.85
CA ALA A 131 5.43 2.74 19.03
C ALA A 131 4.23 1.86 18.65
N ARG A 132 3.89 1.78 17.36
CA ARG A 132 2.78 0.99 16.80
C ARG A 132 3.31 -0.14 15.91
N PRO A 133 2.57 -1.25 15.76
CA PRO A 133 2.87 -2.24 14.74
C PRO A 133 3.06 -1.60 13.37
N VAL A 134 4.07 -2.08 12.63
CA VAL A 134 4.42 -1.61 11.30
C VAL A 134 4.13 -2.71 10.29
N LYS A 135 3.48 -2.39 9.16
CA LYS A 135 3.43 -3.29 8.00
C LYS A 135 4.36 -2.80 6.90
N PRO A 136 5.22 -3.65 6.32
CA PRO A 136 5.86 -3.36 5.05
C PRO A 136 4.84 -3.40 3.90
N VAL A 137 5.14 -2.63 2.87
CA VAL A 137 4.39 -2.60 1.61
C VAL A 137 5.35 -3.01 0.50
N ILE A 138 4.92 -3.92 -0.37
CA ILE A 138 5.64 -4.25 -1.59
C ILE A 138 4.73 -4.09 -2.81
N THR A 139 5.31 -3.67 -3.94
CA THR A 139 4.59 -3.69 -5.21
C THR A 139 4.48 -5.13 -5.69
N GLY A 140 3.28 -5.55 -6.02
CA GLY A 140 3.02 -6.92 -6.44
C GLY A 140 3.59 -7.26 -7.82
N PRO A 141 3.83 -8.56 -8.10
CA PRO A 141 4.47 -9.01 -9.33
C PRO A 141 3.69 -8.66 -10.60
N PHE A 142 2.36 -8.60 -10.55
CA PHE A 142 1.56 -8.29 -11.74
C PHE A 142 1.69 -6.80 -12.09
N THR A 143 1.62 -5.91 -11.10
CA THR A 143 1.82 -4.47 -11.29
C THR A 143 3.26 -4.16 -11.69
N LEU A 144 4.26 -4.80 -11.08
CA LEU A 144 5.66 -4.68 -11.53
C LEU A 144 5.81 -5.10 -12.99
N ALA A 145 5.24 -6.25 -13.38
CA ALA A 145 5.31 -6.73 -14.76
C ALA A 145 4.60 -5.78 -15.72
N LYS A 146 3.42 -5.24 -15.35
CA LYS A 146 2.63 -4.33 -16.19
C LYS A 146 3.28 -2.98 -16.40
N LEU A 147 3.99 -2.49 -15.40
CA LEU A 147 4.69 -1.21 -15.45
C LEU A 147 6.14 -1.35 -15.92
N SER A 148 6.55 -2.55 -16.36
CA SER A 148 7.87 -2.80 -16.95
C SER A 148 7.78 -3.05 -18.45
N ARG A 149 8.81 -2.64 -19.19
CA ARG A 149 9.00 -3.05 -20.58
C ARG A 149 9.71 -4.41 -20.61
N ASN A 150 9.03 -5.45 -21.09
CA ASN A 150 9.61 -6.79 -21.19
C ASN A 150 10.30 -7.01 -22.54
N THR A 151 11.61 -7.30 -22.53
CA THR A 151 12.38 -7.67 -23.73
C THR A 151 13.05 -9.03 -23.62
N PHE A 152 12.83 -9.77 -22.52
CA PHE A 152 13.50 -11.05 -22.25
C PHE A 152 12.54 -12.24 -22.21
N TYR A 153 11.44 -12.15 -21.46
CA TYR A 153 10.50 -13.27 -21.31
C TYR A 153 9.55 -13.37 -22.52
N PRO A 154 9.20 -14.59 -22.97
CA PRO A 154 8.38 -14.77 -24.17
C PRO A 154 6.93 -14.31 -23.99
N THR A 155 6.40 -14.36 -22.76
CA THR A 155 5.05 -13.89 -22.46
C THR A 155 5.01 -13.03 -21.20
N PHE A 156 3.96 -12.21 -21.09
CA PHE A 156 3.66 -11.46 -19.87
C PHE A 156 3.49 -12.39 -18.67
N ARG A 157 2.88 -13.57 -18.87
CA ARG A 157 2.71 -14.58 -17.82
C ARG A 157 4.05 -15.07 -17.29
N ASP A 158 5.01 -15.35 -18.16
CA ASP A 158 6.33 -15.84 -17.73
C ASP A 158 7.07 -14.81 -16.88
N LEU A 159 7.00 -13.53 -17.28
CA LEU A 159 7.53 -12.43 -16.47
C LEU A 159 6.82 -12.31 -15.12
N ALA A 160 5.48 -12.29 -15.11
CA ALA A 160 4.70 -12.17 -13.88
C ALA A 160 5.02 -13.31 -12.89
N LEU A 161 5.16 -14.54 -13.38
CA LEU A 161 5.54 -15.70 -12.56
C LEU A 161 6.99 -15.64 -12.08
N ALA A 162 7.93 -15.11 -12.89
CA ALA A 162 9.31 -14.91 -12.47
C ALA A 162 9.42 -13.87 -11.36
N LEU A 163 8.71 -12.74 -11.50
CA LEU A 163 8.60 -11.72 -10.45
C LEU A 163 7.93 -12.27 -9.19
N ALA A 164 6.87 -13.08 -9.33
CA ALA A 164 6.22 -13.69 -8.18
C ALA A 164 7.16 -14.60 -7.38
N ARG A 165 8.01 -15.39 -8.05
CA ARG A 165 9.04 -16.21 -7.39
C ARG A 165 10.08 -15.35 -6.68
N ALA A 166 10.57 -14.29 -7.32
CA ALA A 166 11.54 -13.38 -6.72
C ALA A 166 10.96 -12.66 -5.49
N LEU A 167 9.72 -12.16 -5.59
CA LEU A 167 9.05 -11.48 -4.48
C LEU A 167 8.60 -12.43 -3.37
N ASN A 168 8.37 -13.72 -3.64
CA ASN A 168 8.17 -14.71 -2.57
C ASN A 168 9.40 -14.80 -1.64
N ALA A 169 10.62 -14.68 -2.18
CA ALA A 169 11.83 -14.61 -1.37
C ALA A 169 11.87 -13.34 -0.51
N GLU A 170 11.45 -12.19 -1.05
CA GLU A 170 11.30 -10.94 -0.29
C GLU A 170 10.27 -11.07 0.85
N LEU A 171 9.12 -11.72 0.59
CA LEU A 171 8.12 -11.98 1.64
C LEU A 171 8.69 -12.81 2.78
N LYS A 172 9.42 -13.88 2.46
CA LYS A 172 10.09 -14.72 3.47
C LYS A 172 11.15 -13.95 4.25
N ALA A 173 11.87 -13.02 3.60
CA ALA A 173 12.83 -12.17 4.26
C ALA A 173 12.18 -11.16 5.22
N LEU A 174 11.05 -10.56 4.82
CA LEU A 174 10.24 -9.69 5.69
C LEU A 174 9.67 -10.44 6.89
N GLU A 175 9.17 -11.66 6.69
CA GLU A 175 8.75 -12.55 7.78
C GLU A 175 9.89 -12.86 8.75
N ALA A 176 11.08 -13.16 8.22
CA ALA A 176 12.27 -13.42 9.04
C ALA A 176 12.70 -12.19 9.86
N ALA A 177 12.45 -10.97 9.35
CA ALA A 177 12.60 -9.72 10.09
C ALA A 177 11.45 -9.45 11.09
N GLY A 178 10.45 -10.33 11.13
CA GLY A 178 9.33 -10.30 12.06
C GLY A 178 8.15 -9.45 11.60
N ALA A 179 7.92 -9.30 10.29
CA ALA A 179 6.71 -8.71 9.74
C ALA A 179 5.52 -9.68 9.90
N GLU A 180 4.50 -9.27 10.67
CA GLU A 180 3.30 -10.07 10.92
C GLU A 180 2.18 -9.81 9.90
N VAL A 181 2.14 -8.59 9.35
CA VAL A 181 1.20 -8.18 8.29
C VAL A 181 2.03 -7.62 7.15
N ILE A 182 1.83 -8.10 5.92
CA ILE A 182 2.53 -7.60 4.73
C ILE A 182 1.49 -7.23 3.68
N GLN A 183 1.61 -6.03 3.11
CA GLN A 183 0.72 -5.56 2.05
C GLN A 183 1.37 -5.68 0.67
N ILE A 184 0.59 -6.18 -0.28
CA ILE A 184 0.93 -6.31 -1.70
C ILE A 184 0.06 -5.33 -2.49
N ASP A 185 0.67 -4.36 -3.13
CA ASP A 185 -0.03 -3.37 -3.95
C ASP A 185 -0.16 -3.86 -5.40
N GLU A 186 -1.40 -4.02 -5.85
CA GLU A 186 -1.74 -4.50 -7.19
C GLU A 186 -2.78 -3.61 -7.93
N PRO A 187 -2.56 -2.29 -8.06
CA PRO A 187 -3.48 -1.40 -8.75
C PRO A 187 -3.65 -1.72 -10.25
N ALA A 188 -2.62 -2.27 -10.91
CA ALA A 188 -2.69 -2.56 -12.34
C ALA A 188 -3.77 -3.57 -12.70
N LEU A 189 -4.15 -4.46 -11.78
CA LEU A 189 -5.21 -5.44 -11.99
C LEU A 189 -6.51 -4.78 -12.45
N LEU A 190 -6.85 -3.62 -11.90
CA LEU A 190 -8.15 -2.98 -12.15
C LEU A 190 -8.28 -2.41 -13.57
N GLN A 191 -7.16 -2.15 -14.25
CA GLN A 191 -7.11 -1.76 -15.67
C GLN A 191 -6.89 -2.94 -16.61
N HIS A 192 -6.51 -4.11 -16.09
CA HIS A 192 -6.14 -5.30 -16.85
C HIS A 192 -6.93 -6.56 -16.41
N LYS A 193 -8.20 -6.38 -16.06
CA LYS A 193 -9.11 -7.45 -15.59
C LYS A 193 -9.16 -8.70 -16.50
N PRO A 194 -9.11 -8.60 -17.84
CA PRO A 194 -9.07 -9.79 -18.72
C PRO A 194 -7.90 -10.74 -18.46
N GLU A 195 -6.84 -10.27 -17.79
CA GLU A 195 -5.65 -11.05 -17.47
C GLU A 195 -5.68 -11.63 -16.05
N TYR A 196 -6.85 -11.68 -15.42
CA TYR A 196 -7.04 -12.18 -14.06
C TYR A 196 -6.48 -13.59 -13.83
N ALA A 197 -6.53 -14.48 -14.84
CA ALA A 197 -5.97 -15.83 -14.72
C ALA A 197 -4.45 -15.78 -14.45
N THR A 198 -3.71 -14.97 -15.19
CA THR A 198 -2.26 -14.75 -14.98
C THR A 198 -2.01 -14.10 -13.63
N PHE A 199 -2.83 -13.12 -13.26
CA PHE A 199 -2.75 -12.47 -11.95
C PHE A 199 -2.91 -13.48 -10.80
N ALA A 200 -3.99 -14.26 -10.81
CA ALA A 200 -4.31 -15.23 -9.77
C ALA A 200 -3.21 -16.30 -9.64
N GLU A 201 -2.67 -16.77 -10.77
CA GLU A 201 -1.55 -17.69 -10.76
C GLU A 201 -0.29 -17.08 -10.14
N ALA A 202 0.07 -15.85 -10.53
CA ALA A 202 1.19 -15.13 -9.94
C ALA A 202 1.00 -14.90 -8.43
N MET A 203 -0.22 -14.61 -7.97
CA MET A 203 -0.53 -14.50 -6.54
C MET A 203 -0.36 -15.84 -5.82
N GLY A 204 -0.78 -16.95 -6.44
CA GLY A 204 -0.54 -18.29 -5.89
C GLY A 204 0.94 -18.59 -5.69
N VAL A 205 1.79 -18.23 -6.66
CA VAL A 205 3.25 -18.37 -6.56
C VAL A 205 3.85 -17.43 -5.51
N LEU A 206 3.42 -16.15 -5.51
CA LEU A 206 3.91 -15.13 -4.58
C LEU A 206 3.65 -15.54 -3.13
N THR A 207 2.47 -16.05 -2.83
CA THR A 207 2.01 -16.34 -1.46
C THR A 207 2.38 -17.73 -0.96
N ALA A 208 3.01 -18.57 -1.81
CA ALA A 208 3.35 -19.94 -1.47
C ALA A 208 4.25 -20.03 -0.22
N GLY A 209 3.74 -20.67 0.83
CA GLY A 209 4.43 -20.86 2.10
C GLY A 209 4.53 -19.60 2.97
N ALA A 210 3.79 -18.54 2.66
CA ALA A 210 3.68 -17.36 3.51
C ALA A 210 2.96 -17.70 4.83
N ARG A 211 3.47 -17.14 5.93
CA ARG A 211 2.95 -17.23 7.28
C ARG A 211 2.41 -15.90 7.80
N ALA A 212 2.91 -14.78 7.27
CA ALA A 212 2.38 -13.46 7.59
C ALA A 212 0.92 -13.32 7.11
N THR A 213 0.17 -12.43 7.76
CA THR A 213 -1.13 -12.00 7.27
C THR A 213 -0.92 -11.15 6.02
N LEU A 214 -1.30 -11.67 4.86
CA LEU A 214 -1.16 -10.95 3.60
C LEU A 214 -2.39 -10.10 3.29
N VAL A 215 -2.14 -8.84 2.92
CA VAL A 215 -3.13 -7.88 2.44
C VAL A 215 -2.92 -7.68 0.94
N LEU A 216 -3.96 -7.89 0.12
CA LEU A 216 -3.95 -7.48 -1.29
C LEU A 216 -4.61 -6.11 -1.41
N ALA A 217 -3.86 -5.04 -1.69
CA ALA A 217 -4.42 -3.71 -1.89
C ALA A 217 -4.61 -3.40 -3.37
N THR A 218 -5.83 -3.05 -3.75
CA THR A 218 -6.18 -2.56 -5.10
C THR A 218 -6.83 -1.19 -4.97
N TYR A 219 -6.45 -0.26 -5.85
CA TYR A 219 -6.91 1.12 -5.79
C TYR A 219 -6.95 1.76 -7.18
N PHE A 220 -7.56 2.94 -7.29
CA PHE A 220 -7.85 3.65 -8.55
C PHE A 220 -8.93 3.01 -9.44
N GLY A 221 -9.75 2.13 -8.89
CA GLY A 221 -10.86 1.51 -9.62
C GLY A 221 -11.66 0.54 -8.77
N ASP A 222 -12.59 -0.17 -9.41
CA ASP A 222 -13.46 -1.16 -8.77
C ASP A 222 -13.18 -2.60 -9.22
N VAL A 223 -13.64 -3.58 -8.43
CA VAL A 223 -13.51 -5.01 -8.72
C VAL A 223 -14.68 -5.61 -9.52
N SER A 224 -15.49 -4.78 -10.19
CA SER A 224 -16.56 -5.28 -11.08
C SER A 224 -15.98 -6.23 -12.13
N GLY A 225 -16.64 -7.36 -12.36
CA GLY A 225 -16.16 -8.40 -13.28
C GLY A 225 -15.05 -9.30 -12.69
N LEU A 226 -14.52 -8.96 -11.50
CA LEU A 226 -13.62 -9.83 -10.73
C LEU A 226 -14.26 -10.40 -9.46
N TYR A 227 -15.43 -9.90 -9.07
CA TYR A 227 -16.18 -10.45 -7.96
C TYR A 227 -17.16 -11.53 -8.45
N PRO A 228 -17.28 -12.70 -7.79
CA PRO A 228 -16.66 -13.06 -6.52
C PRO A 228 -15.28 -13.74 -6.62
N GLN A 229 -14.76 -14.05 -7.81
CA GLN A 229 -13.52 -14.84 -7.98
C GLN A 229 -12.30 -14.28 -7.22
N ILE A 230 -12.22 -12.97 -7.01
CA ILE A 230 -11.15 -12.32 -6.22
C ILE A 230 -11.11 -12.78 -4.76
N LEU A 231 -12.21 -13.31 -4.22
CA LEU A 231 -12.29 -13.86 -2.86
C LEU A 231 -11.51 -15.17 -2.69
N ASP A 232 -11.27 -15.89 -3.79
CA ASP A 232 -10.56 -17.18 -3.79
C ASP A 232 -9.04 -17.03 -3.73
N LEU A 233 -8.54 -15.79 -3.89
CA LEU A 233 -7.11 -15.52 -3.79
C LEU A 233 -6.57 -15.78 -2.37
N PRO A 234 -5.30 -16.18 -2.25
CA PRO A 234 -4.66 -16.56 -1.00
C PRO A 234 -4.26 -15.34 -0.12
N PHE A 235 -5.20 -14.41 0.09
CA PHE A 235 -5.02 -13.24 0.94
C PHE A 235 -6.00 -13.26 2.11
N ALA A 236 -5.50 -12.94 3.31
CA ALA A 236 -6.33 -12.85 4.51
C ALA A 236 -7.22 -11.59 4.47
N VAL A 237 -6.68 -10.50 3.90
CA VAL A 237 -7.36 -9.20 3.78
C VAL A 237 -7.37 -8.75 2.32
N LEU A 238 -8.52 -8.35 1.82
CA LEU A 238 -8.63 -7.65 0.53
C LEU A 238 -8.82 -6.16 0.79
N GLY A 239 -7.99 -5.33 0.19
CA GLY A 239 -8.03 -3.88 0.23
C GLY A 239 -8.68 -3.31 -1.03
N LEU A 240 -9.79 -2.60 -0.85
CA LEU A 240 -10.58 -2.02 -1.93
C LEU A 240 -10.73 -0.52 -1.75
N ASP A 241 -10.56 0.23 -2.84
CA ASP A 241 -10.85 1.65 -2.95
C ASP A 241 -12.35 1.89 -3.15
N PHE A 242 -13.01 2.55 -2.20
CA PHE A 242 -14.44 2.89 -2.26
C PHE A 242 -14.70 4.33 -2.72
N VAL A 243 -13.65 5.06 -3.09
CA VAL A 243 -13.69 6.44 -3.57
C VAL A 243 -13.61 6.46 -5.09
N ALA A 244 -12.46 6.12 -5.69
CA ALA A 244 -12.36 6.03 -7.15
C ALA A 244 -13.09 4.77 -7.66
N GLY A 245 -13.03 3.69 -6.87
CA GLY A 245 -13.81 2.48 -7.09
C GLY A 245 -15.21 2.54 -6.48
N TYR A 246 -15.96 3.64 -6.69
CA TYR A 246 -17.28 3.85 -6.06
C TYR A 246 -18.26 2.67 -6.27
N ARG A 247 -18.14 1.93 -7.38
CA ARG A 247 -18.95 0.74 -7.66
C ARG A 247 -18.71 -0.41 -6.68
N ASN A 248 -17.57 -0.43 -5.97
CA ASN A 248 -17.29 -1.42 -4.95
C ASN A 248 -18.36 -1.47 -3.86
N TRP A 249 -19.02 -0.34 -3.56
CA TRP A 249 -20.16 -0.30 -2.64
C TRP A 249 -21.33 -1.22 -3.02
N GLU A 250 -21.49 -1.52 -4.31
CA GLU A 250 -22.52 -2.40 -4.86
C GLU A 250 -21.95 -3.77 -5.21
N VAL A 251 -20.74 -3.82 -5.79
CA VAL A 251 -20.12 -5.07 -6.23
C VAL A 251 -19.96 -6.06 -5.08
N VAL A 252 -19.52 -5.59 -3.91
CA VAL A 252 -19.30 -6.48 -2.75
C VAL A 252 -20.60 -7.02 -2.14
N THR A 253 -21.78 -6.51 -2.54
CA THR A 253 -23.08 -7.04 -2.08
C THR A 253 -23.60 -8.17 -2.95
N SER A 254 -23.00 -8.41 -4.12
CA SER A 254 -23.51 -9.38 -5.11
C SER A 254 -23.28 -10.85 -4.71
N ALA A 255 -22.42 -11.10 -3.71
CA ALA A 255 -22.18 -12.40 -3.10
C ALA A 255 -21.60 -12.19 -1.68
N PRO A 256 -21.66 -13.18 -0.77
CA PRO A 256 -21.16 -13.03 0.59
C PRO A 256 -19.66 -12.72 0.65
N PHE A 257 -19.29 -11.66 1.38
CA PHE A 257 -17.89 -11.33 1.60
C PHE A 257 -17.31 -12.18 2.75
N THR A 258 -16.43 -13.12 2.41
CA THR A 258 -15.93 -14.14 3.37
C THR A 258 -14.58 -13.78 3.99
N ARG A 259 -13.83 -12.83 3.42
CA ARG A 259 -12.51 -12.38 3.88
C ARG A 259 -12.60 -11.21 4.87
N SER A 260 -11.46 -10.82 5.44
CA SER A 260 -11.33 -9.49 6.02
C SER A 260 -11.21 -8.44 4.92
N LEU A 261 -11.69 -7.22 5.19
CA LEU A 261 -11.76 -6.14 4.21
C LEU A 261 -11.01 -4.92 4.75
N MET A 262 -10.06 -4.40 3.97
CA MET A 262 -9.49 -3.07 4.16
C MET A 262 -10.25 -2.08 3.27
N CYS A 263 -10.99 -1.16 3.88
CA CYS A 263 -11.82 -0.19 3.19
C CYS A 263 -11.07 1.13 2.99
N GLY A 264 -10.73 1.44 1.74
CA GLY A 264 -10.24 2.75 1.33
C GLY A 264 -11.38 3.76 1.24
N ILE A 265 -11.63 4.52 2.31
CA ILE A 265 -12.84 5.38 2.47
C ILE A 265 -12.53 6.87 2.61
N LEU A 266 -11.26 7.27 2.71
CA LEU A 266 -10.86 8.67 2.62
C LEU A 266 -10.27 8.95 1.24
N ASP A 267 -10.69 10.03 0.60
CA ASP A 267 -10.16 10.41 -0.70
C ASP A 267 -8.70 10.87 -0.56
N ALA A 268 -7.77 10.02 -0.98
CA ALA A 268 -6.34 10.29 -0.93
C ALA A 268 -5.85 11.24 -2.02
N ARG A 269 -6.73 11.69 -2.94
CA ARG A 269 -6.38 12.59 -4.06
C ARG A 269 -7.14 13.92 -4.03
N ASN A 270 -7.89 14.19 -2.96
CA ASN A 270 -8.65 15.43 -2.77
C ASN A 270 -8.28 16.11 -1.45
N THR A 271 -8.10 17.43 -1.46
CA THR A 271 -7.70 18.20 -0.27
C THR A 271 -8.84 18.43 0.73
N ARG A 272 -10.10 18.21 0.34
CA ARG A 272 -11.25 18.25 1.24
C ARG A 272 -11.09 17.17 2.31
N VAL A 273 -11.05 17.57 3.58
CA VAL A 273 -11.02 16.63 4.70
C VAL A 273 -12.43 16.12 4.95
N GLU A 274 -12.59 14.80 4.99
CA GLU A 274 -13.85 14.14 5.34
C GLU A 274 -14.24 14.45 6.79
N THR A 275 -15.53 14.53 7.06
CA THR A 275 -16.00 14.71 8.44
C THR A 275 -15.97 13.39 9.20
N VAL A 276 -15.92 13.46 10.53
CA VAL A 276 -16.04 12.30 11.42
C VAL A 276 -17.31 11.50 11.11
N ASP A 277 -18.43 12.19 10.83
CA ASP A 277 -19.71 11.57 10.50
C ASP A 277 -19.71 10.87 9.14
N GLU A 278 -19.06 11.43 8.12
CA GLU A 278 -18.89 10.80 6.80
C GLU A 278 -18.12 9.49 6.93
N VAL A 279 -16.99 9.50 7.66
CA VAL A 279 -16.18 8.31 7.93
C VAL A 279 -16.99 7.28 8.72
N ALA A 280 -17.66 7.69 9.80
CA ALA A 280 -18.45 6.78 10.63
C ALA A 280 -19.62 6.17 9.85
N ALA A 281 -20.27 6.94 8.98
CA ALA A 281 -21.34 6.46 8.12
C ALA A 281 -20.84 5.43 7.10
N ALA A 282 -19.68 5.65 6.50
CA ALA A 282 -19.05 4.69 5.58
C ALA A 282 -18.74 3.36 6.30
N ILE A 283 -18.17 3.41 7.51
CA ILE A 283 -17.87 2.22 8.32
C ILE A 283 -19.16 1.47 8.67
N ARG A 284 -20.21 2.17 9.12
CA ARG A 284 -21.52 1.57 9.42
C ARG A 284 -22.19 0.95 8.20
N ARG A 285 -21.95 1.48 7.01
CA ARG A 285 -22.48 0.91 5.76
C ARG A 285 -21.78 -0.41 5.45
N ILE A 286 -20.45 -0.45 5.51
CA ILE A 286 -19.68 -1.68 5.28
C ILE A 286 -19.94 -2.72 6.37
N SER A 287 -20.16 -2.30 7.62
CA SER A 287 -20.36 -3.22 8.75
C SER A 287 -21.61 -4.10 8.63
N ARG A 288 -22.52 -3.77 7.69
CA ARG A 288 -23.67 -4.60 7.32
C ARG A 288 -23.28 -5.83 6.49
N LEU A 289 -22.11 -5.79 5.85
CA LEU A 289 -21.57 -6.84 4.98
C LEU A 289 -20.44 -7.61 5.65
N VAL A 290 -19.58 -6.90 6.38
CA VAL A 290 -18.40 -7.47 7.04
C VAL A 290 -18.41 -7.05 8.52
N PRO A 291 -18.38 -8.00 9.48
CA PRO A 291 -18.28 -7.69 10.90
C PRO A 291 -17.10 -6.79 11.24
N LEU A 292 -17.24 -5.93 12.24
CA LEU A 292 -16.26 -4.91 12.62
C LEU A 292 -14.87 -5.48 12.93
N GLU A 293 -14.81 -6.68 13.52
CA GLU A 293 -13.57 -7.41 13.83
C GLU A 293 -12.79 -7.88 12.59
N ARG A 294 -13.43 -7.89 11.41
CA ARG A 294 -12.80 -8.24 10.13
C ARG A 294 -12.55 -7.00 9.25
N LEU A 295 -12.70 -5.80 9.81
CA LEU A 295 -12.50 -4.55 9.07
C LEU A 295 -11.18 -3.89 9.42
N MET A 296 -10.48 -3.49 8.35
CA MET A 296 -9.47 -2.45 8.39
C MET A 296 -10.03 -1.22 7.65
N VAL A 297 -9.65 -0.02 8.04
CA VAL A 297 -10.03 1.23 7.35
C VAL A 297 -8.79 2.04 7.05
N ALA A 298 -8.78 2.62 5.85
CA ALA A 298 -7.62 3.31 5.29
C ALA A 298 -8.06 4.45 4.38
N PRO A 299 -7.12 5.33 3.97
CA PRO A 299 -7.29 6.12 2.75
C PRO A 299 -7.45 5.24 1.51
N SER A 300 -8.01 5.81 0.44
CA SER A 300 -8.28 5.10 -0.83
C SER A 300 -7.01 4.68 -1.59
N ALA A 301 -5.91 5.40 -1.40
CA ALA A 301 -4.59 5.13 -1.98
C ALA A 301 -3.49 5.72 -1.05
N GLY A 302 -2.24 5.76 -1.51
CA GLY A 302 -1.17 6.51 -0.83
C GLY A 302 -1.53 8.00 -0.66
N LEU A 303 -1.13 8.59 0.47
CA LEU A 303 -1.42 10.00 0.80
C LEU A 303 -0.43 10.99 0.16
N GLU A 304 0.57 10.50 -0.58
CA GLU A 304 1.59 11.29 -1.27
C GLU A 304 1.04 12.37 -2.22
N PHE A 305 -0.21 12.23 -2.69
CA PHE A 305 -0.87 13.21 -3.55
C PHE A 305 -1.38 14.45 -2.80
N LEU A 306 -1.28 14.48 -1.47
CA LEU A 306 -1.82 15.55 -0.64
C LEU A 306 -0.71 16.40 -0.02
N PRO A 307 -1.02 17.68 0.32
CA PRO A 307 -0.19 18.44 1.26
C PRO A 307 -0.08 17.73 2.60
N HIS A 308 1.06 17.88 3.26
CA HIS A 308 1.39 17.15 4.48
C HIS A 308 0.36 17.37 5.60
N GLY A 309 -0.04 18.61 5.87
CA GLY A 309 -1.03 18.91 6.90
C GLY A 309 -2.44 18.45 6.55
N VAL A 310 -2.78 18.35 5.26
CA VAL A 310 -4.05 17.74 4.83
C VAL A 310 -4.03 16.24 5.15
N ALA A 311 -2.94 15.53 4.82
CA ALA A 311 -2.77 14.12 5.12
C ALA A 311 -2.93 13.86 6.64
N ARG A 312 -2.27 14.66 7.49
CA ARG A 312 -2.43 14.58 8.96
C ARG A 312 -3.89 14.76 9.41
N ARG A 313 -4.59 15.77 8.90
CA ARG A 313 -6.00 16.03 9.27
C ARG A 313 -6.92 14.90 8.84
N LYS A 314 -6.71 14.34 7.64
CA LYS A 314 -7.46 13.17 7.16
C LYS A 314 -7.23 11.93 8.02
N LEU A 315 -6.00 11.66 8.45
CA LEU A 315 -5.73 10.55 9.37
C LEU A 315 -6.44 10.73 10.72
N ARG A 316 -6.47 11.95 11.27
CA ARG A 316 -7.25 12.23 12.49
C ARG A 316 -8.74 11.97 12.28
N ALA A 317 -9.31 12.45 11.17
CA ALA A 317 -10.70 12.19 10.82
C ALA A 317 -11.01 10.69 10.66
N LEU A 318 -10.09 9.90 10.09
CA LEU A 318 -10.21 8.43 10.00
C LEU A 318 -10.36 7.81 11.39
N VAL A 319 -9.46 8.17 12.29
CA VAL A 319 -9.37 7.57 13.63
C VAL A 319 -10.56 8.00 14.48
N GLU A 320 -10.93 9.29 14.46
CA GLU A 320 -12.09 9.82 15.16
C GLU A 320 -13.40 9.21 14.62
N GLY A 321 -13.56 9.14 13.29
CA GLY A 321 -14.73 8.50 12.66
C GLY A 321 -14.82 7.00 12.97
N THR A 322 -13.68 6.32 13.07
CA THR A 322 -13.63 4.91 13.49
C THR A 322 -14.08 4.73 14.93
N ARG A 323 -13.65 5.61 15.85
CA ARG A 323 -14.11 5.60 17.24
C ARG A 323 -15.62 5.86 17.32
N ALA A 324 -16.12 6.87 16.62
CA ALA A 324 -17.54 7.20 16.58
C ALA A 324 -18.39 6.04 16.02
N ALA A 325 -17.91 5.32 15.00
CA ALA A 325 -18.60 4.14 14.46
C ALA A 325 -18.69 3.00 15.47
N ARG A 326 -17.64 2.78 16.29
CA ARG A 326 -17.62 1.74 17.33
C ARG A 326 -18.56 2.07 18.49
N GLU A 327 -18.60 3.32 18.94
CA GLU A 327 -19.47 3.77 20.05
C GLU A 327 -20.96 3.61 19.71
N ALA A 328 -21.36 4.03 18.51
CA ALA A 328 -22.72 3.85 18.03
C ALA A 328 -23.14 2.37 17.95
N GLY A 329 -22.20 1.46 17.63
CA GLY A 329 -22.45 0.02 17.60
C GLY A 329 -22.68 -0.60 18.99
N ARG A 330 -22.18 0.02 20.06
CA ARG A 330 -22.39 -0.44 21.45
C ARG A 330 -23.78 -0.06 21.96
N GLY A 331 -24.27 1.13 21.61
CA GLY A 331 -25.59 1.63 22.05
C GLY A 331 -26.79 0.88 21.47
N VAL A 332 -26.61 0.11 20.40
CA VAL A 332 -27.69 -0.70 19.76
C VAL A 332 -27.77 -2.12 20.33
N ARG A 333 -26.76 -2.56 21.10
CA ARG A 333 -26.69 -3.91 21.70
C ARG A 333 -27.00 -3.93 23.21
N ALA A 334 -27.34 -2.78 23.80
CA ALA A 334 -27.75 -2.63 25.20
C ALA A 334 -29.28 -2.52 25.31
#